data_AF-A0A3S1BBG5-F1
#
_entry.id   AF-A0A3S1BBG5-F1
#
_cell.length_a   1.000
_cell.length_b   1.000
_cell.length_c   1.000
_cell.angle_alpha   90.00
_cell.angle_beta   90.00
_cell.angle_gamma   90.00
#
_symmetry.space_group_name_H-M   'P 1'
#
loop_
_entity.id
_entity.type
_entity.pdbx_description
1 polymer ?
#
loop_
_entity_poly.entity_id
_entity_poly.type
_entity_poly.pdbx_seq_one_letter_code
_entity_poly.pdbx_strand_id
1 'polypeptide(L)'
;VTLYYNTVTLYCNTVTLYYCYPILMLPCTTVTLYYCYPVLMLPCTTVTLYYCYPVLLLPCITVTLYYCYPVLLLPCTNVTLYYCYHVLLLSCSTVTLFYCYLALLLPCTTVTLYYCYHVLLLPYSTVTLFYCYPVLPL
;
A
#
# COMPACT_ATOMS: atom_id res chain seq x y z
N VAL A 1 15.52 0.37 20.97
CA VAL A 1 14.28 1.03 20.48
C VAL A 1 14.65 2.45 20.12
N THR A 2 14.83 2.76 18.84
CA THR A 2 15.06 4.14 18.39
C THR A 2 13.70 4.75 18.06
N LEU A 3 13.27 5.70 18.89
CA LEU A 3 12.11 6.53 18.65
C LEU A 3 12.56 7.69 17.77
N TYR A 4 12.06 7.79 16.55
CA TYR A 4 12.31 8.97 15.71
C TYR A 4 11.04 9.80 15.61
N TYR A 5 11.12 11.03 16.13
CA TYR A 5 10.08 12.04 16.02
C TYR A 5 10.41 12.93 14.81
N ASN A 6 9.51 12.96 13.82
CA ASN A 6 9.61 13.79 12.60
C ASN A 6 10.90 13.60 11.77
N THR A 7 10.97 12.54 10.96
CA THR A 7 12.11 12.33 10.05
C THR A 7 11.82 12.85 8.65
N VAL A 8 12.73 13.67 8.13
CA VAL A 8 12.86 14.00 6.70
C VAL A 8 14.18 13.44 6.21
N THR A 9 14.13 12.41 5.35
CA THR A 9 15.33 11.86 4.70
C THR A 9 15.34 12.24 3.23
N LEU A 10 16.43 12.87 2.77
CA LEU A 10 16.51 13.49 1.44
C LEU A 10 16.89 12.52 0.30
N TYR A 11 17.71 11.51 0.58
CA TYR A 11 18.05 10.42 -0.35
C TYR A 11 18.63 9.25 0.44
N CYS A 12 18.19 8.02 0.15
CA CYS A 12 18.71 6.85 0.83
C CYS A 12 18.74 5.59 -0.04
N ASN A 13 19.70 4.72 0.23
CA ASN A 13 19.64 3.35 -0.31
C ASN A 13 18.69 2.52 0.55
N THR A 14 18.94 2.41 1.84
CA THR A 14 18.16 1.52 2.71
C THR A 14 17.77 2.23 4.00
N VAL A 15 16.49 2.23 4.35
CA VAL A 15 15.99 2.74 5.64
C VAL A 15 15.18 1.66 6.34
N THR A 16 15.49 1.45 7.61
CA THR A 16 14.73 0.59 8.51
C THR A 16 14.39 1.37 9.78
N LEU A 17 13.11 1.50 10.11
CA LEU A 17 12.65 2.24 11.30
C LEU A 17 11.55 1.46 12.02
N TYR A 18 11.55 1.52 13.35
CA TYR A 18 10.62 0.74 14.17
C TYR A 18 9.39 1.52 14.60
N TYR A 19 9.56 2.70 15.17
CA TYR A 19 8.47 3.54 15.65
C TYR A 19 8.62 4.94 15.09
N CYS A 20 7.61 5.36 14.34
CA CYS A 20 7.71 6.57 13.55
C CYS A 20 6.42 7.39 13.59
N TYR A 21 6.57 8.67 13.92
CA TYR A 21 5.46 9.59 14.05
C TYR A 21 5.88 11.01 13.66
N PRO A 22 5.16 11.66 12.72
CA PRO A 22 5.02 11.37 11.28
C PRO A 22 6.34 11.19 10.50
N ILE A 23 6.27 10.63 9.29
CA ILE A 23 7.39 10.54 8.34
C ILE A 23 7.07 11.19 6.99
N LEU A 24 8.05 11.94 6.47
CA LEU A 24 8.18 12.28 5.06
C LEU A 24 9.51 11.75 4.50
N MET A 25 9.49 10.82 3.54
CA MET A 25 10.72 10.37 2.87
C MET A 25 10.73 10.82 1.41
N LEU A 26 11.85 11.44 1.02
CA LEU A 26 12.24 11.69 -0.37
C LEU A 26 12.99 10.44 -0.92
N PRO A 27 13.40 10.38 -2.20
CA PRO A 27 13.48 9.11 -2.90
C PRO A 27 14.48 8.15 -2.27
N CYS A 28 14.03 6.90 -2.13
CA CYS A 28 14.77 5.83 -1.48
C CYS A 28 14.66 4.54 -2.28
N THR A 29 15.68 3.69 -2.30
CA THR A 29 15.53 2.40 -2.98
C THR A 29 14.72 1.43 -2.12
N THR A 30 15.10 1.23 -0.87
CA THR A 30 14.41 0.28 0.02
C THR A 30 13.99 0.91 1.34
N VAL A 31 12.74 0.65 1.73
CA VAL A 31 12.15 1.13 2.98
C VAL A 31 11.47 -0.01 3.72
N THR A 32 11.80 -0.17 5.00
CA THR A 32 11.07 -1.05 5.91
C THR A 32 10.64 -0.30 7.17
N LEU A 33 9.33 -0.19 7.43
CA LEU A 33 8.83 0.46 8.65
C LEU A 33 7.86 -0.44 9.42
N TYR A 34 7.89 -0.42 10.76
CA TYR A 34 7.12 -1.38 11.58
C TYR A 34 5.88 -0.85 12.31
N TYR A 35 5.92 0.39 12.79
CA TYR A 35 4.79 1.06 13.45
C TYR A 35 4.83 2.52 13.07
N CYS A 36 3.90 2.94 12.21
CA CYS A 36 3.97 4.28 11.63
C CYS A 36 2.65 5.02 11.57
N TYR A 37 2.70 6.28 12.02
CA TYR A 37 1.54 7.13 12.08
C TYR A 37 1.89 8.61 11.92
N PRO A 38 1.52 9.32 10.83
CA PRO A 38 1.28 8.92 9.43
C PRO A 38 2.58 8.74 8.59
N VAL A 39 2.45 8.16 7.38
CA VAL A 39 3.56 8.02 6.41
C VAL A 39 3.23 8.66 5.06
N LEU A 40 4.13 9.53 4.59
CA LEU A 40 4.19 10.01 3.22
C LEU A 40 5.55 9.64 2.60
N MET A 41 5.54 8.89 1.50
CA MET A 41 6.76 8.53 0.77
C MET A 41 6.70 8.97 -0.68
N LEU A 42 7.76 9.65 -1.12
CA LEU A 42 8.06 10.05 -2.49
C LEU A 42 9.17 9.13 -3.06
N PRO A 43 9.42 9.08 -4.38
CA PRO A 43 9.58 7.85 -5.14
C PRO A 43 10.43 6.76 -4.49
N CYS A 44 9.89 5.55 -4.37
CA CYS A 44 10.63 4.41 -3.82
C CYS A 44 10.64 3.20 -4.76
N THR A 45 11.70 2.38 -4.76
CA THR A 45 11.63 1.13 -5.55
C THR A 45 10.90 0.03 -4.77
N THR A 46 11.20 -0.12 -3.49
CA THR A 46 10.62 -1.18 -2.64
C THR A 46 10.19 -0.60 -1.29
N VAL A 47 8.96 -0.91 -0.89
CA VAL A 47 8.42 -0.53 0.41
C VAL A 47 7.80 -1.74 1.10
N THR A 48 8.19 -1.93 2.35
CA THR A 48 7.53 -2.85 3.28
C THR A 48 7.08 -2.07 4.50
N LEU A 49 5.78 -2.08 4.81
CA LEU A 49 5.28 -1.49 6.04
C LEU A 49 4.47 -2.51 6.85
N TYR A 50 4.72 -2.52 8.16
CA TYR A 50 3.90 -3.21 9.14
C TYR A 50 3.16 -2.15 9.97
N TYR A 51 1.92 -2.44 10.37
CA TYR A 51 1.07 -1.61 11.23
C TYR A 51 1.12 -0.10 10.95
N CYS A 52 0.35 0.34 9.95
CA CYS A 52 0.41 1.73 9.49
C CYS A 52 -0.93 2.43 9.42
N TYR A 53 -0.94 3.67 9.91
CA TYR A 53 -2.14 4.49 10.00
C TYR A 53 -1.87 6.01 9.95
N PRO A 54 -2.30 6.77 8.92
CA PRO A 54 -2.55 6.47 7.51
C PRO A 54 -1.28 6.39 6.65
N VAL A 55 -1.43 5.91 5.41
CA VAL A 55 -0.33 5.73 4.44
C VAL A 55 -0.65 6.37 3.09
N LEU A 56 0.29 7.19 2.59
CA LEU A 56 0.30 7.73 1.23
C LEU A 56 1.64 7.46 0.53
N LEU A 57 1.63 6.70 -0.57
CA LEU A 57 2.83 6.38 -1.36
C LEU A 57 2.73 6.95 -2.77
N LEU A 58 3.78 7.65 -3.19
CA LEU A 58 3.92 8.18 -4.55
C LEU A 58 5.32 7.98 -5.13
N PRO A 59 5.41 7.75 -6.45
CA PRO A 59 5.26 6.44 -7.10
C PRO A 59 6.17 5.34 -6.51
N CYS A 60 5.79 4.07 -6.63
CA CYS A 60 6.62 2.95 -6.19
C CYS A 60 6.68 1.78 -7.18
N ILE A 61 7.75 0.98 -7.18
CA ILE A 61 7.75 -0.26 -7.99
C ILE A 61 7.00 -1.35 -7.22
N THR A 62 7.45 -1.69 -6.03
CA THR A 62 6.87 -2.77 -5.21
C THR A 62 6.44 -2.28 -3.84
N VAL A 63 5.24 -2.68 -3.42
CA VAL A 63 4.69 -2.35 -2.10
C VAL A 63 4.13 -3.58 -1.42
N THR A 64 4.53 -3.79 -0.17
CA THR A 64 3.96 -4.79 0.74
C THR A 64 3.48 -4.07 2.00
N LEU A 65 2.20 -4.19 2.34
CA LEU A 65 1.66 -3.63 3.59
C LEU A 65 0.98 -4.73 4.41
N TYR A 66 1.25 -4.74 5.70
CA TYR A 66 0.63 -5.60 6.70
C TYR A 66 -0.12 -4.74 7.71
N TYR A 67 -1.42 -4.97 7.87
CA TYR A 67 -2.31 -4.24 8.79
C TYR A 67 -2.31 -2.72 8.55
N CYS A 68 -3.20 -2.26 7.69
CA CYS A 68 -3.18 -0.87 7.23
C CYS A 68 -4.56 -0.20 7.16
N TYR A 69 -4.61 1.04 7.64
CA TYR A 69 -5.84 1.82 7.79
C TYR A 69 -5.56 3.34 7.78
N PRO A 70 -6.13 4.14 6.85
CA PRO A 70 -6.36 3.92 5.42
C PRO A 70 -5.08 3.95 4.58
N VAL A 71 -5.20 3.52 3.31
CA VAL A 71 -4.10 3.42 2.36
C VAL A 71 -4.46 4.06 1.01
N LEU A 72 -3.56 4.90 0.50
CA LEU A 72 -3.61 5.48 -0.83
C LEU A 72 -2.28 5.28 -1.57
N LEU A 73 -2.29 4.57 -2.70
CA LEU A 73 -1.11 4.32 -3.55
C LEU A 73 -1.32 4.88 -4.95
N LEU A 74 -0.35 5.67 -5.44
CA LEU A 74 -0.37 6.20 -6.81
C LEU A 74 1.05 6.34 -7.38
N PRO A 75 1.24 6.07 -8.67
CA PRO A 75 1.16 4.75 -9.31
C PRO A 75 2.09 3.71 -8.67
N CYS A 76 1.77 2.42 -8.82
CA CYS A 76 2.64 1.32 -8.41
C CYS A 76 2.75 0.23 -9.48
N THR A 77 3.78 -0.63 -9.48
CA THR A 77 3.75 -1.82 -10.36
C THR A 77 3.09 -3.00 -9.64
N ASN A 78 3.66 -3.44 -8.52
CA ASN A 78 3.18 -4.60 -7.78
C ASN A 78 2.79 -4.21 -6.36
N VAL A 79 1.57 -4.57 -5.98
CA VAL A 79 1.03 -4.29 -4.64
C VAL A 79 0.53 -5.56 -4.00
N THR A 80 0.96 -5.78 -2.75
CA THR A 80 0.48 -6.85 -1.88
C THR A 80 0.00 -6.23 -0.57
N LEU A 81 -1.27 -6.43 -0.23
CA LEU A 81 -1.85 -5.94 1.03
C LEU A 81 -2.43 -7.09 1.83
N TYR A 82 -2.07 -7.15 3.10
CA TYR A 82 -2.61 -8.08 4.08
C TYR A 82 -3.37 -7.30 5.14
N TYR A 83 -4.63 -7.65 5.37
CA TYR A 83 -5.52 -7.03 6.36
C TYR A 83 -5.63 -5.52 6.21
N CYS A 84 -6.47 -5.09 5.28
CA CYS A 84 -6.66 -3.69 4.98
C CYS A 84 -8.12 -3.27 5.13
N TYR A 85 -8.34 -2.07 5.67
CA TYR A 85 -9.70 -1.60 5.90
C TYR A 85 -10.22 -0.73 4.77
N HIS A 86 -9.46 0.30 4.38
CA HIS A 86 -9.83 1.19 3.27
C HIS A 86 -8.62 1.37 2.38
N VAL A 87 -8.79 1.00 1.12
CA VAL A 87 -7.72 0.96 0.13
C VAL A 87 -8.18 1.65 -1.15
N LEU A 88 -7.38 2.60 -1.60
CA LEU A 88 -7.49 3.19 -2.93
C LEU A 88 -6.17 3.01 -3.67
N LEU A 89 -6.19 2.23 -4.74
CA LEU A 89 -5.05 2.03 -5.64
C LEU A 89 -5.35 2.70 -6.97
N LEU A 90 -4.44 3.58 -7.40
CA LEU A 90 -4.46 4.11 -8.75
C LEU A 90 -3.31 3.56 -9.58
N SER A 91 -3.63 3.14 -10.81
CA SER A 91 -2.71 2.73 -11.87
C SER A 91 -1.65 1.73 -11.40
N CYS A 92 -2.08 0.46 -11.24
CA CYS A 92 -1.19 -0.65 -10.89
C CYS A 92 -1.11 -1.72 -11.98
N SER A 93 -0.01 -2.50 -12.04
CA SER A 93 0.00 -3.69 -12.90
C SER A 93 -0.53 -4.91 -12.16
N THR A 94 0.01 -5.23 -11.00
CA THR A 94 -0.42 -6.40 -10.23
C THR A 94 -0.88 -6.00 -8.84
N VAL A 95 -2.03 -6.53 -8.42
CA VAL A 95 -2.57 -6.32 -7.08
C VAL A 95 -3.01 -7.65 -6.48
N THR A 96 -2.56 -7.87 -5.24
CA THR A 96 -2.98 -9.01 -4.41
C THR A 96 -3.51 -8.46 -3.09
N LEU A 97 -4.77 -8.75 -2.74
CA LEU A 97 -5.38 -8.37 -1.46
C LEU A 97 -5.79 -9.62 -0.69
N PHE A 98 -5.31 -9.73 0.54
CA PHE A 98 -5.70 -10.77 1.50
C PHE A 98 -6.43 -10.10 2.66
N TYR A 99 -7.73 -10.28 2.75
CA TYR A 99 -8.62 -9.65 3.73
C TYR A 99 -8.73 -8.13 3.56
N CYS A 100 -9.75 -7.71 2.81
CA CYS A 100 -10.05 -6.29 2.59
C CYS A 100 -11.50 -5.95 2.91
N TYR A 101 -11.72 -4.88 3.68
CA TYR A 101 -13.09 -4.40 3.91
C TYR A 101 -13.60 -3.54 2.75
N LEU A 102 -12.89 -2.47 2.40
CA LEU A 102 -13.22 -1.60 1.27
C LEU A 102 -12.00 -1.42 0.37
N ALA A 103 -12.15 -1.77 -0.91
CA ALA A 103 -11.12 -1.59 -1.92
C ALA A 103 -11.68 -0.93 -3.20
N LEU A 104 -11.01 0.13 -3.62
CA LEU A 104 -11.24 0.82 -4.87
C LEU A 104 -9.97 0.76 -5.73
N LEU A 105 -10.01 0.03 -6.84
CA LEU A 105 -8.86 -0.21 -7.72
C LEU A 105 -9.10 0.38 -9.11
N LEU A 106 -8.30 1.37 -9.53
CA LEU A 106 -8.41 1.94 -10.88
C LEU A 106 -7.11 2.38 -11.55
N PRO A 107 -6.90 2.09 -12.85
CA PRO A 107 -6.92 0.79 -13.50
C PRO A 107 -5.87 -0.17 -12.94
N CYS A 108 -6.12 -1.48 -13.02
CA CYS A 108 -5.16 -2.53 -12.64
C CYS A 108 -5.13 -3.65 -13.68
N THR A 109 -3.98 -4.10 -14.20
CA THR A 109 -4.01 -5.18 -15.22
C THR A 109 -4.42 -6.52 -14.61
N THR A 110 -3.77 -6.93 -13.53
CA THR A 110 -4.02 -8.21 -12.85
C THR A 110 -4.42 -7.97 -11.40
N VAL A 111 -5.53 -8.56 -10.97
CA VAL A 111 -6.02 -8.44 -9.59
C VAL A 111 -6.38 -9.82 -9.03
N THR A 112 -5.89 -10.09 -7.83
CA THR A 112 -6.22 -11.31 -7.06
C THR A 112 -6.76 -10.89 -5.70
N LEU A 113 -7.97 -11.35 -5.37
CA LEU A 113 -8.67 -10.96 -4.15
C LEU A 113 -9.06 -12.19 -3.33
N TYR A 114 -8.65 -12.19 -2.07
CA TYR A 114 -8.98 -13.19 -1.07
C TYR A 114 -9.74 -12.50 0.06
N TYR A 115 -10.96 -12.96 0.35
CA TYR A 115 -11.79 -12.45 1.45
C TYR A 115 -11.99 -10.93 1.39
N CYS A 116 -12.87 -10.46 0.53
CA CYS A 116 -13.17 -9.03 0.44
C CYS A 116 -14.64 -8.74 0.68
N TYR A 117 -14.95 -7.62 1.33
CA TYR A 117 -16.32 -7.16 1.44
C TYR A 117 -16.64 -6.28 0.22
N HIS A 118 -16.48 -4.97 0.33
CA HIS A 118 -16.83 -4.05 -0.75
C HIS A 118 -15.65 -3.81 -1.69
N VAL A 119 -15.78 -4.26 -2.94
CA VAL A 119 -14.75 -3.99 -3.96
C VAL A 119 -15.35 -3.40 -5.22
N LEU A 120 -14.74 -2.30 -5.66
CA LEU A 120 -15.01 -1.64 -6.93
C LEU A 120 -13.72 -1.69 -7.78
N LEU A 121 -13.78 -2.32 -8.95
CA LEU A 121 -12.63 -2.49 -9.86
C LEU A 121 -12.96 -1.90 -11.22
N LEU A 122 -12.14 -0.98 -11.74
CA LEU A 122 -12.27 -0.45 -13.10
C LEU A 122 -10.95 0.07 -13.68
N PRO A 123 -10.65 -0.14 -14.98
CA PRO A 123 -10.72 -1.39 -15.73
C PRO A 123 -9.60 -2.37 -15.33
N TYR A 124 -9.79 -3.65 -15.68
CA TYR A 124 -8.80 -4.72 -15.50
C TYR A 124 -8.75 -5.68 -16.68
N SER A 125 -7.64 -6.42 -16.85
CA SER A 125 -7.55 -7.50 -17.84
C SER A 125 -7.81 -8.87 -17.23
N THR A 126 -7.36 -9.12 -16.00
CA THR A 126 -7.55 -10.41 -15.32
C THR A 126 -7.90 -10.21 -13.85
N VAL A 127 -8.94 -10.92 -13.39
CA VAL A 127 -9.39 -10.92 -12.00
C VAL A 127 -9.60 -12.35 -11.51
N THR A 128 -9.09 -12.64 -10.32
CA THR A 128 -9.34 -13.89 -9.59
C THR A 128 -9.91 -13.59 -8.22
N LEU A 129 -11.03 -14.24 -7.88
CA LEU A 129 -11.78 -14.02 -6.64
C LEU A 129 -12.01 -15.37 -5.95
N PHE A 130 -11.75 -15.45 -4.64
CA PHE A 130 -12.01 -16.66 -3.86
C PHE A 130 -13.22 -16.52 -2.93
N TYR A 131 -13.38 -15.37 -2.25
CA TYR A 131 -14.49 -15.11 -1.32
C TYR A 131 -14.77 -13.60 -1.23
N CYS A 132 -15.57 -13.03 -2.12
CA CYS A 132 -15.79 -11.57 -2.15
C CYS A 132 -17.29 -11.20 -2.18
N TYR A 133 -17.72 -10.20 -1.39
CA TYR A 133 -19.14 -9.82 -1.24
C TYR A 133 -19.37 -8.35 -0.87
N PRO A 134 -20.07 -7.52 -1.66
CA PRO A 134 -20.32 -7.58 -3.10
C PRO A 134 -19.16 -6.98 -3.91
N VAL A 135 -18.85 -7.60 -5.04
CA VAL A 135 -17.95 -7.02 -6.06
C VAL A 135 -18.83 -6.37 -7.12
N LEU A 136 -18.69 -5.06 -7.29
CA LEU A 136 -19.39 -4.32 -8.35
C LEU A 136 -18.39 -4.03 -9.47
N PRO A 137 -18.31 -4.85 -10.53
CA PRO A 137 -17.62 -4.45 -11.74
C PRO A 137 -18.45 -3.35 -12.42
N LEU A 138 -17.84 -2.19 -12.66
CA LEU A 138 -18.37 -1.15 -13.56
C LEU A 138 -17.48 -1.08 -14.80
#